data_AF-A0A7S8ER36-F1
#
_entry.id   AF-A0A7S8ER36-F1
#
_cell.length_a   1.000
_cell.length_b   1.000
_cell.length_c   1.000
_cell.angle_alpha   90.00
_cell.angle_beta   90.00
_cell.angle_gamma   90.00
#
_symmetry.space_group_name_H-M   'P 1'
#
loop_
_entity.id
_entity.type
_entity.pdbx_description
1 polymer ?
#
loop_
_entity_poly.entity_id
_entity_poly.type
_entity_poly.pdbx_seq_one_letter_code
_entity_poly.pdbx_strand_id
1 'polypeptide(L)'
;MRLDQAYTAKAKAEIVPLALAEAEKRVQEARRMPVYPERCKRTHRSGVLLQDRLDTANEKADIALGAANDQTLWCATWYAKNFDAREPKP
;
A
#
# COMPACT_ATOMS: atom_id res chain seq x y z
N MET A 1 50.61 4.42 -19.86
CA MET A 1 49.98 5.63 -19.28
C MET A 1 48.67 6.05 -19.94
N ARG A 2 48.56 6.25 -21.27
CA ARG A 2 47.26 6.57 -21.92
C ARG A 2 46.25 5.41 -21.93
N LEU A 3 46.74 4.18 -22.10
CA LEU A 3 45.90 2.98 -22.08
C LEU A 3 45.32 2.74 -20.68
N ASP A 4 46.13 2.87 -19.63
CA ASP A 4 45.69 2.70 -18.23
C ASP A 4 44.57 3.68 -17.86
N GLN A 5 44.68 4.94 -18.29
CA GLN A 5 43.65 5.97 -18.12
C GLN A 5 42.34 5.60 -18.84
N ALA A 6 42.42 5.09 -20.08
CA ALA A 6 41.25 4.63 -20.84
C ALA A 6 40.57 3.41 -20.19
N TYR A 7 41.34 2.46 -19.68
CA TYR A 7 40.80 1.31 -18.93
C TYR A 7 40.09 1.75 -17.65
N THR A 8 40.67 2.67 -16.86
CA THR A 8 39.98 3.22 -15.68
C THR A 8 38.73 4.02 -16.03
N ALA A 9 38.72 4.75 -17.15
CA ALA A 9 37.54 5.50 -17.60
C ALA A 9 36.41 4.56 -18.01
N LYS A 10 36.72 3.48 -18.75
CA LYS A 10 35.76 2.44 -19.12
C LYS A 10 35.20 1.69 -17.90
N ALA A 11 36.07 1.32 -16.96
CA ALA A 11 35.64 0.66 -15.72
C ALA A 11 34.71 1.56 -14.88
N LYS A 12 35.00 2.86 -14.77
CA LYS A 12 34.10 3.84 -14.12
C LYS A 12 32.77 3.97 -14.87
N ALA A 13 32.80 3.98 -16.20
CA ALA A 13 31.59 4.06 -17.02
C ALA A 13 30.71 2.80 -16.87
N GLU A 14 31.29 1.61 -16.72
CA GLU A 14 30.55 0.36 -16.49
C GLU A 14 29.95 0.26 -15.07
N ILE A 15 30.57 0.94 -14.08
CA ILE A 15 30.04 1.01 -12.70
C ILE A 15 28.77 1.87 -12.62
N VAL A 16 28.62 2.90 -13.47
CA VAL A 16 27.48 3.82 -13.43
C VAL A 16 26.14 3.11 -13.70
N PRO A 17 25.96 2.30 -14.76
CA PRO A 17 24.75 1.52 -14.99
C PRO A 17 24.43 0.55 -13.86
N LEU A 18 25.44 -0.11 -13.28
CA LEU A 18 25.26 -1.03 -12.15
C LEU A 18 24.76 -0.30 -10.90
N ALA A 19 25.36 0.87 -10.60
CA ALA A 19 24.93 1.71 -9.49
C ALA A 19 23.51 2.25 -9.69
N LEU A 20 23.16 2.65 -10.92
CA LEU A 20 21.80 3.09 -11.26
C LEU A 20 20.78 1.94 -11.12
N ALA A 21 21.10 0.74 -11.59
CA ALA A 21 20.23 -0.42 -11.49
C ALA A 21 19.96 -0.81 -10.03
N GLU A 22 20.98 -0.80 -9.16
CA GLU A 22 20.80 -1.06 -7.72
C GLU A 22 20.00 0.07 -7.06
N ALA A 23 20.28 1.34 -7.38
CA ALA A 23 19.51 2.46 -6.85
C ALA A 23 18.03 2.39 -7.26
N GLU A 24 17.75 2.06 -8.52
CA GLU A 24 16.41 1.89 -9.05
C GLU A 24 15.69 0.72 -8.38
N LYS A 25 16.38 -0.40 -8.15
CA LYS A 25 15.84 -1.52 -7.36
C LYS A 25 15.44 -1.08 -5.94
N ARG A 26 16.28 -0.31 -5.24
CA ARG A 26 15.96 0.22 -3.90
C ARG A 26 14.77 1.17 -3.91
N VAL A 27 14.68 2.03 -4.93
CA VAL A 27 13.52 2.91 -5.13
C VAL A 27 12.25 2.09 -5.36
N GLN A 28 12.30 1.07 -6.21
CA GLN A 28 11.16 0.20 -6.47
C GLN A 28 10.74 -0.60 -5.23
N GLU A 29 11.70 -1.10 -4.44
CA GLU A 29 11.42 -1.77 -3.16
C GLU A 29 10.75 -0.82 -2.15
N ALA A 30 11.25 0.40 -2.02
CA ALA A 30 10.67 1.43 -1.15
C ALA A 30 9.27 1.87 -1.62
N ARG A 31 8.99 1.81 -2.93
CA ARG A 31 7.70 2.12 -3.54
C ARG A 31 6.69 0.99 -3.48
N ARG A 32 6.98 -0.16 -2.86
CA ARG A 32 5.99 -1.26 -2.81
C ARG A 32 4.85 -0.99 -1.83
N MET A 33 3.65 -1.43 -2.26
CA MET A 33 2.62 -2.01 -1.38
C MET A 33 3.07 -2.48 0.02
N PRO A 34 2.84 -1.83 1.18
CA PRO A 34 2.76 -2.64 2.39
C PRO A 34 1.64 -3.67 2.21
N VAL A 35 1.76 -4.81 2.87
CA VAL A 35 0.76 -5.88 2.77
C VAL A 35 -0.61 -5.33 3.16
N TYR A 36 -1.61 -5.59 2.34
CA TYR A 36 -2.96 -5.09 2.57
C TYR A 36 -3.51 -5.60 3.92
N PRO A 37 -3.99 -4.72 4.83
CA PRO A 37 -4.33 -5.12 6.18
C PRO A 37 -5.46 -6.16 6.21
N GLU A 38 -5.34 -7.18 7.05
CA GLU A 38 -6.37 -8.22 7.20
C GLU A 38 -7.72 -7.64 7.62
N ARG A 39 -7.73 -6.56 8.41
CA ARG A 39 -8.97 -5.83 8.75
C ARG A 39 -9.74 -5.43 7.49
N CYS A 40 -9.05 -4.96 6.46
CA CYS A 40 -9.68 -4.47 5.23
C CYS A 40 -10.21 -5.58 4.31
N LYS A 41 -9.92 -6.85 4.63
CA LYS A 41 -10.46 -8.03 3.94
C LYS A 41 -11.73 -8.57 4.62
N ARG A 42 -12.08 -8.06 5.80
CA ARG A 42 -13.26 -8.52 6.56
C ARG A 42 -14.55 -7.98 5.96
N THR A 43 -15.63 -8.73 6.18
CA THR A 43 -16.99 -8.30 5.85
C THR A 43 -17.80 -8.19 7.13
N HIS A 44 -18.73 -7.23 7.16
CA HIS A 44 -19.68 -7.06 8.24
C HIS A 44 -21.05 -7.60 7.83
N ARG A 45 -21.75 -8.22 8.77
CA ARG A 45 -23.12 -8.72 8.57
C ARG A 45 -23.98 -8.22 9.71
N SER A 46 -25.21 -7.81 9.41
CA SER A 46 -26.16 -7.31 10.41
C SER A 46 -26.58 -8.36 11.42
N GLY A 47 -26.58 -9.65 11.05
CA GLY A 47 -27.04 -10.71 11.95
C GLY A 47 -28.55 -10.65 12.23
N VAL A 48 -29.31 -9.94 11.39
CA VAL A 48 -30.77 -9.95 11.40
C VAL A 48 -31.27 -11.36 11.11
N LEU A 49 -32.24 -11.82 11.90
CA LEU A 49 -32.86 -13.12 11.80
C LEU A 49 -34.34 -12.99 11.42
N LEU A 50 -34.90 -14.08 10.86
CA LEU A 50 -36.33 -14.19 10.67
C LEU A 50 -37.02 -14.13 12.04
N GLN A 51 -38.11 -13.35 12.15
CA GLN A 51 -38.83 -13.05 13.40
C GLN A 51 -38.13 -12.07 14.36
N ASP A 52 -37.01 -11.44 13.99
CA ASP A 52 -36.56 -10.25 14.72
C ASP A 52 -37.67 -9.19 14.69
N ARG A 53 -37.93 -8.56 15.85
CA ARG A 53 -38.78 -7.36 15.90
C ARG A 53 -38.14 -6.27 15.03
N LEU A 54 -38.95 -5.48 14.34
CA LEU A 54 -38.47 -4.52 13.35
C LEU A 54 -37.42 -3.55 13.90
N ASP A 55 -37.58 -3.06 15.12
CA ASP A 55 -36.63 -2.16 15.75
C ASP A 55 -35.31 -2.85 16.12
N THR A 56 -35.36 -4.08 16.63
CA THR A 56 -34.17 -4.92 16.84
C THR A 56 -33.44 -5.21 15.52
N ALA A 57 -34.17 -5.48 14.45
CA ALA A 57 -33.59 -5.69 13.13
C ALA A 57 -32.91 -4.42 12.60
N ASN A 58 -33.54 -3.25 12.78
CA ASN A 58 -32.96 -1.96 12.41
C ASN A 58 -31.70 -1.64 13.23
N GLU A 59 -31.75 -1.81 14.55
CA GLU A 59 -30.58 -1.58 15.42
C GLU A 59 -29.39 -2.47 15.02
N LYS A 60 -29.63 -3.76 14.77
CA LYS A 60 -28.62 -4.70 14.27
C LYS A 60 -28.03 -4.25 12.93
N ALA A 61 -28.88 -3.79 12.01
CA ALA A 61 -28.44 -3.30 10.71
C ALA A 61 -27.59 -2.04 10.83
N ASP A 62 -28.00 -1.07 11.65
CA ASP A 62 -27.29 0.19 11.86
C ASP A 62 -25.92 -0.04 12.53
N ILE A 63 -25.84 -0.93 13.52
CA ILE A 63 -24.56 -1.31 14.15
C ILE A 63 -23.60 -1.89 13.10
N ALA A 64 -24.07 -2.82 12.27
CA ALA A 64 -23.22 -3.44 11.24
C ALA A 64 -22.82 -2.44 10.15
N LEU A 65 -23.71 -1.53 9.77
CA LEU A 65 -23.43 -0.46 8.82
C LEU A 65 -22.38 0.51 9.37
N GLY A 66 -22.52 0.93 10.63
CA GLY A 66 -21.55 1.77 11.32
C GLY A 66 -20.16 1.12 11.34
N ALA A 67 -20.08 -0.15 11.74
CA ALA A 67 -18.82 -0.89 11.75
C ALA A 67 -18.18 -1.03 10.35
N ALA A 68 -19.00 -1.26 9.32
CA ALA A 68 -18.54 -1.31 7.93
C ALA A 68 -18.01 0.04 7.42
N ASN A 69 -18.69 1.13 7.78
CA ASN A 69 -18.28 2.49 7.44
C ASN A 69 -16.96 2.85 8.12
N ASP A 70 -16.81 2.53 9.41
CA ASP A 70 -15.56 2.75 10.15
C ASP A 70 -14.39 1.96 9.56
N GLN A 71 -14.62 0.70 9.18
CA GLN A 71 -13.63 -0.09 8.45
C GLN A 71 -13.26 0.57 7.12
N THR A 72 -14.25 0.98 6.34
CA THR A 72 -14.05 1.62 5.03
C THR A 72 -13.20 2.89 5.16
N LEU A 73 -13.55 3.78 6.08
CA LEU A 73 -12.82 5.03 6.30
C LEU A 73 -11.37 4.77 6.72
N TRP A 74 -11.15 3.82 7.63
CA TRP A 74 -9.81 3.46 8.07
C TRP A 74 -8.97 2.88 6.92
N CYS A 75 -9.54 1.97 6.13
CA CYS A 75 -8.87 1.33 5.00
C CYS A 75 -8.54 2.34 3.88
N ALA A 76 -9.46 3.27 3.60
CA ALA A 76 -9.24 4.34 2.63
C ALA A 76 -8.12 5.28 3.10
N THR A 77 -8.11 5.68 4.37
CA THR A 77 -7.07 6.52 4.96
C THR A 77 -5.71 5.83 4.92
N TRP A 78 -5.66 4.55 5.28
CA TRP A 78 -4.45 3.74 5.18
C TRP A 78 -3.96 3.67 3.73
N TYR A 79 -4.85 3.41 2.77
CA TYR A 79 -4.48 3.33 1.36
C TYR A 79 -3.90 4.64 0.86
N ALA A 80 -4.60 5.77 1.07
CA ALA A 80 -4.16 7.09 0.65
C ALA A 80 -2.76 7.40 1.21
N LYS A 81 -2.57 7.24 2.53
CA LYS A 81 -1.27 7.45 3.18
C LYS A 81 -0.14 6.64 2.53
N ASN A 82 -0.38 5.37 2.24
CA ASN A 82 0.63 4.48 1.68
C ASN A 82 0.82 4.64 0.17
N PHE A 83 -0.20 5.13 -0.53
CA PHE A 83 -0.12 5.51 -1.94
C PHE A 83 0.71 6.79 -2.08
N ASP A 84 0.33 7.85 -1.35
CA ASP A 84 1.00 9.16 -1.38
C ASP A 84 2.48 9.07 -0.97
N ALA A 85 2.83 8.19 -0.04
CA ALA A 85 4.21 8.00 0.40
C ALA A 85 5.16 7.45 -0.70
N ARG A 86 4.62 6.92 -1.80
CA ARG A 86 5.42 6.34 -2.90
C ARG A 86 5.65 7.29 -4.05
N GLU A 87 4.68 8.16 -4.27
CA GLU A 87 4.73 9.10 -5.37
C GLU A 87 5.91 10.03 -5.14
N PRO A 88 6.74 10.28 -6.18
CA PRO A 88 7.81 11.25 -6.07
C PRO A 88 7.20 12.60 -5.73
N LYS A 89 7.69 13.23 -4.65
CA LYS A 89 7.29 14.58 -4.30
C LYS A 89 7.84 15.55 -5.36
N PRO A 90 7.02 16.48 -5.88
CA PRO A 90 7.46 17.48 -6.83
C PRO A 90 8.51 18.42 -6.23
#